data_AF-A0A662HRI5-F1
#
_entry.id   AF-A0A662HRI5-F1
#
_cell.length_a   1.000
_cell.length_b   1.000
_cell.length_c   1.000
_cell.angle_alpha   90.00
_cell.angle_beta   90.00
_cell.angle_gamma   90.00
#
_symmetry.space_group_name_H-M   'P 1'
#
loop_
_entity.id
_entity.type
_entity.pdbx_description
1 polymer ?
#
loop_
_entity_poly.entity_id
_entity_poly.type
_entity_poly.pdbx_seq_one_letter_code
_entity_poly.pdbx_strand_id
1 'polypeptide(L)'
;MSKVINSLQIVKKATVDGEVALISSGPLKLGGLHRSRVGCLTFEYLKPPNARLREATLEIAITTATEPSHVRWRLWFNSFPLTREFKPQATVELKEEYFNKVLFDVTPILHARETEEAKLAIKYDGPGEAEVNHANLVLVFEAKEAKSSYTYFSGALIIPPNQTSKFNVPLKIIDGHSGELKAIALAKSKHSSASISVNGVKVFSLNTLSDLEEIQIENIMVKPNNEVEVKHEIFKENTIKKPLNISTFILASTKILRPHIKIKSVRIVSEGKEPRLLVKIANTGKSCPDKLWLLLIDTGIIVSRLKLPCLKPGEERDIELPFKTQLKIRQHLLSLRTVWTKLSRVYSEEVRLVNISTS
;
A
#
# COMPACT_ATOMS: atom_id res chain seq x y z
N MET A 1 25.63 -13.04 9.23
CA MET A 1 25.02 -14.01 8.32
C MET A 1 25.61 -13.72 6.95
N SER A 2 26.17 -14.71 6.26
CA SER A 2 27.01 -14.48 5.06
C SER A 2 26.36 -14.92 3.74
N LYS A 3 25.21 -15.61 3.78
CA LYS A 3 24.51 -16.11 2.61
C LYS A 3 23.11 -15.52 2.51
N VAL A 4 22.65 -15.33 1.28
CA VAL A 4 21.23 -15.08 0.98
C VAL A 4 20.40 -16.27 1.43
N ILE A 5 19.29 -16.01 2.11
CA ILE A 5 18.28 -17.02 2.45
C ILE A 5 17.00 -16.65 1.72
N ASN A 6 16.47 -17.55 0.91
CA ASN A 6 15.19 -17.36 0.23
C ASN A 6 14.19 -18.43 0.67
N SER A 7 13.26 -18.04 1.56
CA SER A 7 12.12 -18.85 1.99
C SER A 7 10.79 -18.29 1.48
N LEU A 8 10.82 -17.38 0.48
CA LEU A 8 9.59 -16.92 -0.16
C LEU A 8 8.91 -18.09 -0.87
N GLN A 9 7.64 -18.30 -0.54
CA GLN A 9 6.80 -19.31 -1.16
C GLN A 9 5.63 -18.64 -1.87
N ILE A 10 5.23 -19.19 -3.01
CA ILE A 10 4.00 -18.77 -3.70
C ILE A 10 2.84 -19.18 -2.81
N VAL A 11 2.18 -18.20 -2.20
CA VAL A 11 0.92 -18.41 -1.48
C VAL A 11 -0.21 -18.55 -2.47
N LYS A 12 -0.20 -17.72 -3.51
CA LYS A 12 -1.25 -17.75 -4.55
C LYS A 12 -0.76 -17.24 -5.89
N LYS A 13 -1.24 -17.88 -6.95
CA LYS A 13 -1.16 -17.42 -8.34
C LYS A 13 -2.57 -17.49 -8.92
N ALA A 14 -3.10 -16.38 -9.41
CA ALA A 14 -4.47 -16.34 -9.91
C ALA A 14 -4.67 -15.32 -11.03
N THR A 15 -5.81 -15.44 -11.70
CA THR A 15 -6.40 -14.42 -12.57
C THR A 15 -7.81 -14.16 -12.09
N VAL A 16 -8.16 -12.90 -11.94
CA VAL A 16 -9.45 -12.45 -11.40
C VAL A 16 -9.99 -11.29 -12.24
N ASP A 17 -11.30 -11.25 -12.42
CA ASP A 17 -12.00 -10.08 -12.97
C ASP A 17 -12.20 -9.06 -11.83
N GLY A 18 -11.10 -8.40 -11.49
CA GLY A 18 -11.03 -7.48 -10.38
C GLY A 18 -9.60 -7.03 -10.08
N GLU A 19 -9.31 -6.69 -8.83
CA GLU A 19 -8.01 -6.14 -8.39
C GLU A 19 -7.47 -6.88 -7.15
N VAL A 20 -6.14 -6.93 -7.04
CA VAL A 20 -5.43 -7.31 -5.80
C VAL A 20 -4.90 -6.08 -5.06
N ALA A 21 -5.24 -5.94 -3.79
CA ALA A 21 -4.78 -4.89 -2.90
C ALA A 21 -3.92 -5.46 -1.76
N LEU A 22 -2.99 -4.64 -1.27
CA LEU A 22 -2.15 -4.90 -0.11
C LEU A 22 -2.38 -3.73 0.85
N ILE A 23 -2.67 -4.03 2.11
CA ILE A 23 -2.79 -3.03 3.17
C ILE A 23 -1.93 -3.51 4.32
N SER A 24 -1.05 -2.66 4.83
CA SER A 24 -0.09 -3.01 5.86
C SER A 24 -0.31 -2.23 7.15
N SER A 25 0.07 -2.84 8.28
CA SER A 25 0.03 -2.23 9.61
C SER A 25 1.19 -2.73 10.45
N GLY A 26 1.68 -1.91 11.37
CA GLY A 26 2.83 -2.20 12.22
C GLY A 26 3.95 -1.16 12.12
N PRO A 27 5.07 -1.38 12.81
CA PRO A 27 5.35 -2.52 13.69
C PRO A 27 4.64 -2.44 15.06
N LEU A 28 4.61 -3.55 15.80
CA LEU A 28 4.11 -3.61 17.18
C LEU A 28 5.04 -4.46 18.06
N LYS A 29 5.55 -3.86 19.15
CA LYS A 29 6.43 -4.52 20.12
C LYS A 29 5.64 -5.00 21.34
N LEU A 30 5.85 -6.26 21.73
CA LEU A 30 5.13 -6.94 22.81
C LEU A 30 6.10 -7.65 23.76
N GLY A 31 5.72 -7.77 25.04
CA GLY A 31 6.49 -8.51 26.03
C GLY A 31 7.78 -7.81 26.52
N GLY A 32 8.58 -8.50 27.32
CA GLY A 32 9.70 -7.90 28.06
C GLY A 32 9.28 -7.23 29.38
N LEU A 33 10.26 -6.75 30.15
CA LEU A 33 10.07 -6.21 31.51
C LEU A 33 9.19 -4.96 31.58
N HIS A 34 9.11 -4.18 30.49
CA HIS A 34 8.46 -2.85 30.50
C HIS A 34 7.46 -2.63 29.36
N ARG A 35 7.09 -3.66 28.58
CA ARG A 35 6.11 -3.48 27.49
C ARG A 35 4.83 -4.26 27.77
N SER A 36 3.74 -3.73 27.20
CA SER A 36 2.48 -4.42 27.20
C SER A 36 2.61 -5.79 26.54
N ARG A 37 1.95 -6.79 27.12
CA ARG A 37 1.75 -8.10 26.51
C ARG A 37 0.56 -8.11 25.56
N VAL A 38 -0.19 -7.02 25.47
CA VAL A 38 -1.36 -6.89 24.59
C VAL A 38 -1.18 -5.66 23.70
N GLY A 39 -1.45 -5.82 22.41
CA GLY A 39 -1.47 -4.69 21.47
C GLY A 39 -2.48 -4.92 20.36
N CYS A 40 -2.70 -3.86 19.58
CA CYS A 40 -3.63 -3.87 18.47
C CYS A 40 -2.98 -3.18 17.26
N LEU A 41 -3.13 -3.80 16.10
CA LEU A 41 -2.80 -3.22 14.80
C LEU A 41 -4.12 -2.90 14.08
N THR A 42 -4.24 -1.66 13.61
CA THR A 42 -5.38 -1.20 12.81
C THR A 42 -4.98 -1.16 11.35
N PHE A 43 -5.90 -1.61 10.49
CA PHE A 43 -5.81 -1.47 9.04
C PHE A 43 -6.87 -0.49 8.56
N GLU A 44 -6.47 0.45 7.72
CA GLU A 44 -7.38 1.32 6.97
C GLU A 44 -8.05 0.53 5.84
N TYR A 45 -9.00 -0.32 6.21
CA TYR A 45 -9.70 -1.20 5.28
C TYR A 45 -10.82 -0.44 4.56
N LEU A 46 -10.51 0.04 3.35
CA LEU A 46 -11.50 0.70 2.49
C LEU A 46 -11.97 -0.26 1.40
N LYS A 47 -13.09 -0.96 1.65
CA LYS A 47 -13.79 -1.73 0.61
C LYS A 47 -14.27 -0.79 -0.51
N PRO A 48 -13.85 -1.01 -1.77
CA PRO A 48 -14.36 -0.18 -2.85
C PRO A 48 -15.87 -0.35 -3.04
N PRO A 49 -16.63 0.73 -3.28
CA PRO A 49 -18.09 0.68 -3.29
C PRO A 49 -18.66 -0.20 -4.42
N ASN A 50 -17.96 -0.24 -5.55
CA ASN A 50 -18.35 -1.01 -6.74
C ASN A 50 -17.63 -2.35 -6.86
N ALA A 51 -17.12 -2.89 -5.74
CA ALA A 51 -16.38 -4.13 -5.72
C ALA A 51 -16.85 -5.07 -4.60
N ARG A 52 -16.80 -6.37 -4.89
CA ARG A 52 -17.10 -7.42 -3.92
C ARG A 52 -15.79 -8.01 -3.42
N LEU A 53 -15.63 -8.15 -2.11
CA LEU A 53 -14.52 -8.94 -1.57
C LEU A 53 -14.69 -10.40 -2.02
N ARG A 54 -13.66 -10.96 -2.64
CA ARG A 54 -13.62 -12.37 -3.04
C ARG A 54 -12.79 -13.17 -2.05
N GLU A 55 -11.63 -12.64 -1.67
CA GLU A 55 -10.68 -13.32 -0.79
C GLU A 55 -9.92 -12.30 0.05
N ALA A 56 -9.57 -12.68 1.27
CA ALA A 56 -8.74 -11.91 2.17
C ALA A 56 -7.80 -12.83 2.95
N THR A 57 -6.50 -12.62 2.78
CA THR A 57 -5.46 -13.30 3.56
C THR A 57 -4.84 -12.32 4.54
N LEU A 58 -4.91 -12.62 5.82
CA LEU A 58 -4.13 -11.94 6.85
C LEU A 58 -2.77 -12.64 6.97
N GLU A 59 -1.72 -11.87 6.78
CA GLU A 59 -0.33 -12.31 6.92
C GLU A 59 0.32 -11.55 8.08
N ILE A 60 0.95 -12.26 9.01
CA ILE A 60 1.61 -11.68 10.18
C ILE A 60 3.08 -12.08 10.15
N ALA A 61 3.97 -11.10 10.13
CA ALA A 61 5.41 -11.29 10.31
C ALA A 61 5.80 -10.93 11.73
N ILE A 62 6.41 -11.87 12.44
CA ILE A 62 6.83 -11.67 13.83
C ILE A 62 8.25 -12.17 14.04
N THR A 63 9.05 -11.34 14.70
CA THR A 63 10.40 -11.66 15.15
C THR A 63 10.35 -12.00 16.64
N THR A 64 10.89 -13.15 17.02
CA THR A 64 10.93 -13.61 18.43
C THR A 64 12.36 -13.96 18.84
N ALA A 65 12.73 -13.69 20.09
CA ALA A 65 14.02 -14.10 20.64
C ALA A 65 14.09 -15.61 20.97
N THR A 66 12.94 -16.29 21.00
CA THR A 66 12.84 -17.71 21.33
C THR A 66 12.33 -18.52 20.15
N GLU A 67 12.68 -19.80 20.15
CA GLU A 67 12.24 -20.76 19.14
C GLU A 67 10.70 -20.80 19.05
N PRO A 68 10.12 -20.94 17.83
CA PRO A 68 8.67 -20.96 17.63
C PRO A 68 7.89 -21.93 18.53
N SER A 69 8.48 -23.07 18.89
CA SER A 69 7.88 -24.09 19.77
C SER A 69 7.52 -23.54 21.17
N HIS A 70 8.22 -22.50 21.63
CA HIS A 70 8.05 -21.87 22.93
C HIS A 70 7.22 -20.58 22.89
N VAL A 71 6.88 -20.10 21.70
CA VAL A 71 6.06 -18.90 21.54
C VAL A 71 4.62 -19.18 21.93
N ARG A 72 4.05 -18.33 22.76
CA ARG A 72 2.64 -18.37 23.18
C ARG A 72 1.97 -17.05 22.87
N TRP A 73 0.88 -17.12 22.11
CA TRP A 73 0.11 -15.95 21.74
C TRP A 73 -1.39 -16.25 21.66
N ARG A 74 -2.20 -15.20 21.57
CA ARG A 74 -3.61 -15.28 21.19
C ARG A 74 -3.89 -14.16 20.22
N LEU A 75 -4.58 -14.50 19.14
CA LEU A 75 -4.90 -13.58 18.07
C LEU A 75 -6.42 -13.42 17.94
N TRP A 76 -6.85 -12.19 17.74
CA TRP A 76 -8.21 -11.86 17.34
C TRP A 76 -8.18 -10.92 16.15
N PHE A 77 -9.04 -11.16 15.17
CA PHE A 77 -9.24 -10.28 14.02
C PHE A 77 -10.70 -9.83 13.99
N ASN A 78 -10.93 -8.51 14.06
CA ASN A 78 -12.26 -7.92 14.22
C ASN A 78 -13.07 -8.55 15.38
N SER A 79 -12.39 -8.77 16.51
CA SER A 79 -12.92 -9.44 17.70
C SER A 79 -13.25 -10.94 17.53
N PHE A 80 -13.05 -11.54 16.35
CA PHE A 80 -13.14 -12.98 16.15
C PHE A 80 -11.81 -13.65 16.54
N PRO A 81 -11.80 -14.66 17.42
CA PRO A 81 -10.58 -15.38 17.76
C PRO A 81 -10.05 -16.15 16.55
N LEU A 82 -8.78 -15.93 16.19
CA LEU A 82 -8.12 -16.66 15.10
C LEU A 82 -7.44 -17.93 15.61
N THR A 83 -6.54 -17.79 16.58
CA THR A 83 -5.80 -18.93 17.14
C THR A 83 -5.21 -18.59 18.51
N ARG A 84 -4.92 -19.64 19.27
CA ARG A 84 -4.08 -19.61 20.49
C ARG A 84 -2.75 -20.34 20.29
N GLU A 85 -2.57 -21.01 19.15
CA GLU A 85 -1.38 -21.77 18.83
C GLU A 85 -0.44 -20.95 17.95
N PHE A 86 0.85 -21.03 18.22
CA PHE A 86 1.88 -20.46 17.36
C PHE A 86 2.43 -21.54 16.44
N LYS A 87 1.96 -21.57 15.20
CA LYS A 87 2.37 -22.52 14.16
C LYS A 87 2.68 -21.75 12.87
N PRO A 88 3.87 -21.15 12.76
CA PRO A 88 4.25 -20.40 11.58
C PRO A 88 4.40 -21.31 10.36
N GLN A 89 3.94 -20.85 9.20
CA GLN A 89 4.11 -21.53 7.92
C GLN A 89 5.54 -21.37 7.38
N ALA A 90 6.25 -20.30 7.77
CA ALA A 90 7.65 -20.13 7.47
C ALA A 90 8.41 -19.60 8.69
N THR A 91 9.57 -20.19 8.95
CA THR A 91 10.52 -19.76 9.98
C THR A 91 11.89 -19.65 9.35
N VAL A 92 12.57 -18.53 9.60
CA VAL A 92 13.98 -18.35 9.28
C VAL A 92 14.70 -18.01 10.57
N GLU A 93 15.65 -18.87 10.94
CA GLU A 93 16.56 -18.61 12.04
C GLU A 93 17.55 -17.50 11.64
N LEU A 94 17.50 -16.40 12.36
CA LEU A 94 18.51 -15.35 12.36
C LEU A 94 19.46 -15.60 13.52
N LYS A 95 20.62 -14.91 13.56
CA LYS A 95 21.68 -15.18 14.55
C LYS A 95 21.20 -15.30 16.00
N GLU A 96 20.26 -14.44 16.41
CA GLU A 96 19.78 -14.32 17.81
C GLU A 96 18.25 -14.25 17.88
N GLU A 97 17.57 -14.36 16.74
CA GLU A 97 16.13 -14.14 16.63
C GLU A 97 15.55 -15.11 15.59
N TYR A 98 14.26 -15.39 15.67
CA TYR A 98 13.52 -16.18 14.69
C TYR A 98 12.55 -15.25 13.96
N PHE A 99 12.69 -15.18 12.64
CA PHE A 99 11.72 -14.51 11.80
C PHE A 99 10.64 -15.50 11.37
N ASN A 100 9.39 -15.22 11.73
CA ASN A 100 8.28 -16.13 11.55
C ASN A 100 7.16 -15.47 10.73
N LYS A 101 6.51 -16.27 9.88
CA LYS A 101 5.34 -15.86 9.09
C LYS A 101 4.16 -16.75 9.41
N VAL A 102 3.04 -16.11 9.72
CA VAL A 102 1.76 -16.78 9.94
C VAL A 102 0.72 -16.24 8.97
N LEU A 103 -0.03 -17.13 8.32
CA LEU A 103 -1.09 -16.77 7.37
C LEU A 103 -2.44 -17.31 7.83
N PHE A 104 -3.49 -16.51 7.66
CA PHE A 104 -4.87 -16.86 7.94
C PHE A 104 -5.78 -16.43 6.79
N ASP A 105 -6.73 -17.28 6.40
CA ASP A 105 -7.87 -16.84 5.61
C ASP A 105 -8.87 -16.11 6.52
N VAL A 106 -9.05 -14.81 6.27
CA VAL A 106 -9.96 -13.95 7.03
C VAL A 106 -11.16 -13.51 6.19
N THR A 107 -11.35 -14.12 5.01
CA THR A 107 -12.49 -13.86 4.11
C THR A 107 -13.83 -14.00 4.83
N PRO A 108 -14.10 -15.08 5.60
CA PRO A 108 -15.39 -15.23 6.28
C PRO A 108 -15.64 -14.14 7.32
N ILE A 109 -14.59 -13.68 8.00
CA ILE A 109 -14.70 -12.64 9.04
C ILE A 109 -15.04 -11.28 8.43
N LEU A 110 -14.41 -10.92 7.32
CA LEU A 110 -14.70 -9.67 6.60
C LEU A 110 -16.05 -9.72 5.85
N HIS A 111 -16.60 -10.91 5.58
CA HIS A 111 -17.95 -11.06 5.07
C HIS A 111 -19.02 -10.93 6.15
N ALA A 112 -18.74 -11.42 7.36
CA ALA A 112 -19.71 -11.41 8.46
C ALA A 112 -20.05 -9.99 8.94
N ARG A 113 -19.15 -9.03 8.77
CA ARG A 113 -19.35 -7.65 9.22
C ARG A 113 -18.70 -6.67 8.25
N GLU A 114 -19.52 -5.82 7.63
CA GLU A 114 -18.99 -4.64 6.94
C GLU A 114 -18.36 -3.71 7.97
N THR A 115 -17.11 -3.34 7.73
CA THR A 115 -16.33 -2.44 8.58
C THR A 115 -15.48 -1.55 7.69
N GLU A 116 -15.26 -0.31 8.12
CA GLU A 116 -14.31 0.62 7.49
C GLU A 116 -12.90 0.51 8.11
N GLU A 117 -12.80 -0.21 9.24
CA GLU A 117 -11.56 -0.41 9.98
C GLU A 117 -11.44 -1.89 10.34
N ALA A 118 -10.31 -2.52 9.98
CA ALA A 118 -10.01 -3.88 10.44
C ALA A 118 -8.99 -3.84 11.57
N LYS A 119 -9.13 -4.71 12.58
CA LYS A 119 -8.29 -4.72 13.79
C LYS A 119 -7.73 -6.10 14.04
N LEU A 120 -6.42 -6.18 14.22
CA LEU A 120 -5.72 -7.35 14.72
C LEU A 120 -5.28 -7.10 16.15
N ALA A 121 -5.94 -7.73 17.11
CA ALA A 121 -5.53 -7.74 18.51
C ALA A 121 -4.65 -8.95 18.81
N ILE A 122 -3.55 -8.71 19.52
CA ILE A 122 -2.53 -9.71 19.81
C ILE A 122 -2.24 -9.68 21.30
N LYS A 123 -2.32 -10.84 21.94
CA LYS A 123 -1.83 -11.06 23.30
C LYS A 123 -0.64 -12.01 23.24
N TYR A 124 0.53 -11.56 23.70
CA TYR A 124 1.77 -12.32 23.76
C TYR A 124 2.05 -12.80 25.18
N ASP A 125 1.85 -14.10 25.40
CA ASP A 125 2.07 -14.80 26.67
C ASP A 125 3.43 -15.51 26.69
N GLY A 126 4.23 -15.40 25.62
CA GLY A 126 5.53 -16.05 25.48
C GLY A 126 6.63 -15.44 26.36
N PRO A 127 7.78 -16.13 26.45
CA PRO A 127 8.98 -15.61 27.10
C PRO A 127 9.60 -14.48 26.26
N GLY A 128 10.25 -13.53 26.95
CA GLY A 128 11.02 -12.45 26.31
C GLY A 128 10.19 -11.40 25.56
N GLU A 129 10.85 -10.74 24.61
CA GLU A 129 10.24 -9.76 23.71
C GLU A 129 9.85 -10.42 22.38
N ALA A 130 8.79 -9.90 21.77
CA ALA A 130 8.41 -10.20 20.40
C ALA A 130 8.08 -8.89 19.65
N GLU A 131 8.43 -8.85 18.38
CA GLU A 131 8.15 -7.73 17.49
C GLU A 131 7.33 -8.24 16.31
N VAL A 132 6.07 -7.83 16.25
CA VAL A 132 5.27 -7.97 15.03
C VAL A 132 5.78 -6.91 14.06
N ASN A 133 6.67 -7.32 13.16
CA ASN A 133 7.33 -6.42 12.21
C ASN A 133 6.28 -5.75 11.32
N HIS A 134 5.32 -6.55 10.85
CA HIS A 134 4.16 -6.08 10.11
C HIS A 134 3.06 -7.12 10.13
N ALA A 135 1.84 -6.66 9.94
CA ALA A 135 0.72 -7.47 9.51
C ALA A 135 0.16 -6.89 8.20
N ASN A 136 -0.23 -7.76 7.28
CA ASN A 136 -0.75 -7.38 5.97
C ASN A 136 -2.11 -8.01 5.73
N LEU A 137 -3.00 -7.27 5.09
CA LEU A 137 -4.18 -7.79 4.44
C LEU A 137 -3.92 -7.82 2.93
N VAL A 138 -3.81 -9.03 2.38
CA VAL A 138 -3.83 -9.25 0.92
C VAL A 138 -5.27 -9.51 0.52
N LEU A 139 -5.85 -8.56 -0.21
CA LEU A 139 -7.27 -8.52 -0.53
C LEU A 139 -7.46 -8.72 -2.02
N VAL A 140 -8.41 -9.56 -2.40
CA VAL A 140 -8.82 -9.76 -3.78
C VAL A 140 -10.25 -9.28 -3.90
N PHE A 141 -10.46 -8.25 -4.69
CA PHE A 141 -11.78 -7.70 -4.99
C PHE A 141 -12.20 -8.11 -6.39
N GLU A 142 -13.45 -8.52 -6.56
CA GLU A 142 -14.11 -8.65 -7.86
C GLU A 142 -14.74 -7.33 -8.27
N ALA A 143 -14.44 -6.87 -9.48
CA ALA A 143 -14.94 -5.63 -10.03
C ALA A 143 -15.00 -5.69 -11.56
N LYS A 144 -16.14 -5.32 -12.14
CA LYS A 144 -16.39 -5.41 -13.59
C LYS A 144 -15.39 -4.61 -14.44
N GLU A 145 -14.83 -3.55 -13.87
CA GLU A 145 -13.96 -2.60 -14.56
C GLU A 145 -12.48 -2.86 -14.33
N ALA A 146 -12.13 -4.02 -13.75
CA ALA A 146 -10.76 -4.43 -13.54
C ALA A 146 -10.55 -5.89 -13.92
N LYS A 147 -9.32 -6.20 -14.32
CA LYS A 147 -8.83 -7.56 -14.51
C LYS A 147 -7.37 -7.61 -14.11
N SER A 148 -7.05 -8.55 -13.23
CA SER A 148 -5.70 -8.75 -12.73
C SER A 148 -5.30 -10.20 -12.87
N SER A 149 -4.06 -10.44 -13.27
CA SER A 149 -3.34 -11.63 -12.86
C SER A 149 -2.27 -11.25 -11.87
N TYR A 150 -2.05 -12.07 -10.86
CA TYR A 150 -1.02 -11.81 -9.85
C TYR A 150 -0.40 -13.10 -9.35
N THR A 151 0.82 -12.97 -8.84
CA THR A 151 1.52 -13.98 -8.07
C THR A 151 1.97 -13.35 -6.76
N TYR A 152 1.47 -13.90 -5.66
CA TYR A 152 1.70 -13.45 -4.30
C TYR A 152 2.63 -14.44 -3.59
N PHE A 153 3.76 -13.91 -3.11
CA PHE A 153 4.72 -14.60 -2.27
C PHE A 153 4.68 -14.07 -0.84
N SER A 154 4.79 -14.99 0.11
CA SER A 154 5.01 -14.72 1.53
C SER A 154 6.17 -15.57 2.03
N GLY A 155 6.93 -15.05 2.99
CA GLY A 155 8.07 -15.74 3.59
C GLY A 155 9.12 -14.74 4.04
N ALA A 156 10.38 -15.09 3.79
CA ALA A 156 11.50 -14.18 3.98
C ALA A 156 12.56 -14.38 2.89
N LEU A 157 12.92 -13.30 2.22
CA LEU A 157 14.14 -13.21 1.43
C LEU A 157 15.12 -12.33 2.19
N ILE A 158 16.05 -12.98 2.90
CA ILE A 158 17.11 -12.35 3.70
C ILE A 158 18.33 -12.14 2.80
N ILE A 159 18.70 -10.88 2.58
CA ILE A 159 19.81 -10.47 1.73
C ILE A 159 20.86 -9.79 2.60
N PRO A 160 22.03 -10.41 2.82
CA PRO A 160 23.13 -9.77 3.52
C PRO A 160 23.57 -8.47 2.83
N PRO A 161 24.23 -7.56 3.55
CA PRO A 161 24.78 -6.33 2.96
C PRO A 161 25.67 -6.60 1.75
N ASN A 162 25.54 -5.75 0.74
CA ASN A 162 26.30 -5.77 -0.51
C ASN A 162 26.12 -7.08 -1.30
N GLN A 163 24.97 -7.73 -1.14
CA GLN A 163 24.59 -8.92 -1.91
C GLN A 163 23.32 -8.67 -2.72
N THR A 164 23.10 -9.58 -3.66
CA THR A 164 21.96 -9.58 -4.57
C THR A 164 21.30 -10.94 -4.53
N SER A 165 19.98 -10.98 -4.65
CA SER A 165 19.21 -12.20 -4.88
C SER A 165 18.40 -12.08 -6.16
N LYS A 166 18.25 -13.20 -6.87
CA LYS A 166 17.42 -13.33 -8.06
C LYS A 166 16.41 -14.45 -7.88
N PHE A 167 15.19 -14.23 -8.33
CA PHE A 167 14.17 -15.27 -8.38
C PHE A 167 13.18 -15.01 -9.51
N ASN A 168 12.52 -16.09 -9.96
CA ASN A 168 11.58 -16.03 -11.07
C ASN A 168 10.14 -15.93 -10.57
N VAL A 169 9.37 -15.06 -11.21
CA VAL A 169 7.96 -14.84 -10.90
C VAL A 169 7.11 -15.18 -12.11
N PRO A 170 6.41 -16.33 -12.10
CA PRO A 170 5.51 -16.69 -13.18
C PRO A 170 4.26 -15.80 -13.10
N LEU A 171 3.79 -15.25 -14.22
CA LEU A 171 2.65 -14.34 -14.26
C LEU A 171 1.89 -14.50 -15.56
N LYS A 172 0.55 -14.47 -15.55
CA LYS A 172 -0.22 -14.38 -16.80
C LYS A 172 -0.31 -12.91 -17.18
N ILE A 173 0.03 -12.57 -18.41
CA ILE A 173 0.00 -11.17 -18.86
C ILE A 173 -1.41 -10.80 -19.30
N ILE A 174 -1.99 -9.79 -18.64
CA ILE A 174 -3.25 -9.15 -19.06
C ILE A 174 -2.96 -8.06 -20.09
N ASP A 175 -1.93 -7.26 -19.83
CA ASP A 175 -1.40 -6.22 -20.71
C ASP A 175 0.08 -5.96 -20.38
N GLY A 176 0.93 -5.84 -21.40
CA GLY A 176 2.40 -5.88 -21.24
C GLY A 176 3.01 -4.72 -20.43
N HIS A 177 2.35 -3.56 -20.44
CA HIS A 177 2.78 -2.35 -19.71
C HIS A 177 1.93 -2.07 -18.45
N SER A 178 1.15 -3.06 -18.03
CA SER A 178 0.25 -2.95 -16.87
C SER A 178 0.82 -3.62 -15.61
N GLY A 179 2.13 -3.83 -15.57
CA GLY A 179 2.80 -4.50 -14.48
C GLY A 179 2.81 -3.66 -13.21
N GLU A 180 2.63 -4.32 -12.08
CA GLU A 180 2.59 -3.71 -10.76
C GLU A 180 3.36 -4.57 -9.77
N LEU A 181 4.12 -3.91 -8.90
CA LEU A 181 4.88 -4.56 -7.85
C LEU A 181 4.46 -3.97 -6.51
N LYS A 182 4.09 -4.85 -5.57
CA LYS A 182 3.85 -4.51 -4.17
C LYS A 182 4.77 -5.36 -3.30
N ALA A 183 5.52 -4.76 -2.39
CA ALA A 183 6.41 -5.51 -1.52
C ALA A 183 6.55 -4.86 -0.14
N ILE A 184 6.81 -5.69 0.86
CA ILE A 184 7.18 -5.24 2.22
C ILE A 184 8.64 -5.56 2.46
N ALA A 185 9.44 -4.52 2.68
CA ALA A 185 10.85 -4.62 2.98
C ALA A 185 11.11 -4.21 4.43
N LEU A 186 11.93 -4.99 5.14
CA LEU A 186 12.37 -4.70 6.50
C LEU A 186 13.88 -4.47 6.49
N ALA A 187 14.32 -3.33 7.01
CA ALA A 187 15.75 -3.01 7.12
C ALA A 187 16.03 -2.29 8.44
N LYS A 188 16.67 -2.98 9.38
CA LYS A 188 17.02 -2.44 10.70
C LYS A 188 18.25 -1.48 10.67
N SER A 189 18.49 -0.77 9.56
CA SER A 189 19.63 0.14 9.38
C SER A 189 19.34 1.26 8.36
N LYS A 190 19.41 2.51 8.84
CA LYS A 190 19.26 3.75 8.03
C LYS A 190 20.36 3.95 6.98
N HIS A 191 21.42 3.15 7.03
CA HIS A 191 22.53 3.18 6.09
C HIS A 191 22.42 2.11 5.00
N SER A 192 21.25 1.48 4.90
CA SER A 192 20.95 0.47 3.90
C SER A 192 20.24 1.13 2.72
N SER A 193 20.62 0.74 1.51
CA SER A 193 19.89 0.99 0.29
C SER A 193 19.35 -0.31 -0.28
N ALA A 194 18.18 -0.25 -0.91
CA ALA A 194 17.63 -1.35 -1.68
C ALA A 194 17.30 -0.90 -3.09
N SER A 195 17.51 -1.81 -4.04
CA SER A 195 16.94 -1.67 -5.38
C SER A 195 16.30 -2.95 -5.83
N ILE A 196 15.23 -2.80 -6.61
CA ILE A 196 14.52 -3.91 -7.23
C ILE A 196 14.53 -3.67 -8.73
N SER A 197 14.95 -4.69 -9.47
CA SER A 197 14.89 -4.73 -10.92
C SER A 197 13.98 -5.85 -11.38
N VAL A 198 13.19 -5.59 -12.41
CA VAL A 198 12.31 -6.60 -13.04
C VAL A 198 12.74 -6.70 -14.50
N ASN A 199 13.08 -7.92 -14.94
CA ASN A 199 13.57 -8.19 -16.29
C ASN A 199 14.77 -7.32 -16.69
N GLY A 200 15.68 -7.07 -15.75
CA GLY A 200 16.87 -6.22 -15.96
C GLY A 200 16.62 -4.71 -15.90
N VAL A 201 15.37 -4.26 -15.79
CA VAL A 201 15.03 -2.84 -15.65
C VAL A 201 14.85 -2.50 -14.18
N LYS A 202 15.59 -1.52 -13.68
CA LYS A 202 15.46 -1.02 -12.31
C LYS A 202 14.11 -0.31 -12.15
N VAL A 203 13.23 -0.85 -11.29
CA VAL A 203 11.90 -0.29 -11.03
C VAL A 203 11.81 0.43 -9.70
N PHE A 204 12.70 0.09 -8.75
CA PHE A 204 12.76 0.68 -7.42
C PHE A 204 14.19 1.05 -7.03
N SER A 205 14.35 2.16 -6.31
CA SER A 205 15.57 2.49 -5.58
C SER A 205 15.23 3.32 -4.37
N LEU A 206 15.76 2.94 -3.21
CA LEU A 206 15.69 3.75 -2.01
C LEU A 206 17.04 3.72 -1.31
N ASN A 207 17.60 4.90 -1.04
CA ASN A 207 18.94 5.04 -0.49
C ASN A 207 18.97 4.98 1.04
N THR A 208 17.84 5.19 1.70
CA THR A 208 17.71 5.14 3.15
C THR A 208 16.46 4.38 3.51
N LEU A 209 16.62 3.17 4.03
CA LEU A 209 15.50 2.36 4.50
C LEU A 209 15.22 2.61 5.99
N SER A 210 13.95 2.75 6.32
CA SER A 210 13.47 2.64 7.70
C SER A 210 13.24 1.17 8.09
N ASP A 211 12.76 0.95 9.32
CA ASP A 211 12.56 -0.40 9.86
C ASP A 211 11.52 -1.21 9.05
N LEU A 212 10.52 -0.53 8.45
CA LEU A 212 9.47 -1.10 7.63
C LEU A 212 9.18 -0.18 6.44
N GLU A 213 9.33 -0.70 5.23
CA GLU A 213 9.08 0.01 3.98
C GLU A 213 8.01 -0.71 3.16
N GLU A 214 6.95 0.00 2.79
CA GLU A 214 5.96 -0.44 1.82
C GLU A 214 6.33 0.06 0.43
N ILE A 215 6.58 -0.86 -0.48
CA ILE A 215 6.99 -0.58 -1.85
C ILE A 215 5.78 -0.84 -2.74
N GLN A 216 5.31 0.20 -3.44
CA GLN A 216 4.28 0.07 -4.47
C GLN A 216 4.72 0.79 -5.74
N ILE A 217 4.74 0.07 -6.85
CA ILE A 217 5.19 0.56 -8.16
C ILE A 217 4.22 0.11 -9.23
N GLU A 218 3.87 1.02 -10.14
CA GLU A 218 2.98 0.76 -11.27
C GLU A 218 3.69 0.96 -12.61
N ASN A 219 3.05 0.52 -13.70
CA ASN A 219 3.51 0.66 -15.09
C ASN A 219 4.85 -0.04 -15.39
N ILE A 220 5.07 -1.20 -14.78
CA ILE A 220 6.25 -2.04 -15.02
C ILE A 220 6.03 -2.91 -16.27
N MET A 221 7.09 -3.12 -17.05
CA MET A 221 7.07 -4.10 -18.13
C MET A 221 7.16 -5.52 -17.57
N VAL A 222 6.13 -6.32 -17.84
CA VAL A 222 6.02 -7.70 -17.34
C VAL A 222 5.91 -8.72 -18.48
N LYS A 223 6.46 -9.91 -18.25
CA LYS A 223 6.52 -11.06 -19.16
C LYS A 223 5.89 -12.30 -18.49
N PRO A 224 5.60 -13.39 -19.23
CA PRO A 224 5.04 -14.60 -18.62
C PRO A 224 5.89 -15.22 -17.50
N ASN A 225 7.22 -15.05 -17.58
CA ASN A 225 8.16 -15.38 -16.52
C ASN A 225 9.08 -14.18 -16.31
N ASN A 226 9.06 -13.60 -15.11
CA ASN A 226 9.81 -12.38 -14.80
C ASN A 226 10.99 -12.72 -13.91
N GLU A 227 12.19 -12.33 -14.30
CA GLU A 227 13.33 -12.33 -13.37
C GLU A 227 13.22 -11.09 -12.49
N VAL A 228 13.15 -11.30 -11.18
CA VAL A 228 13.21 -10.24 -10.18
C VAL A 228 14.57 -10.30 -9.51
N GLU A 229 15.27 -9.18 -9.52
CA GLU A 229 16.53 -8.99 -8.82
C GLU A 229 16.32 -8.00 -7.68
N VAL A 230 16.75 -8.38 -6.48
CA VAL A 230 16.77 -7.50 -5.31
C VAL A 230 18.21 -7.34 -4.85
N LYS A 231 18.68 -6.10 -4.80
CA LYS A 231 20.04 -5.76 -4.36
C LYS A 231 19.98 -4.94 -3.07
N HIS A 232 20.86 -5.28 -2.14
CA HIS A 232 21.04 -4.58 -0.89
C HIS A 232 22.47 -4.05 -0.80
N GLU A 233 22.63 -2.76 -0.52
CA GLU A 233 23.94 -2.14 -0.32
C GLU A 233 23.97 -1.37 1.00
N ILE A 234 25.16 -1.26 1.60
CA ILE A 234 25.41 -0.37 2.73
C ILE A 234 26.46 0.65 2.32
N PHE A 235 26.12 1.93 2.39
CA PHE A 235 26.97 3.03 1.90
C PHE A 235 27.90 3.63 2.96
N LYS A 236 27.89 3.10 4.20
CA LYS A 236 28.77 3.57 5.29
C LYS A 236 29.48 2.40 5.97
N GLU A 237 30.80 2.34 5.86
CA GLU A 237 31.62 1.18 6.25
C GLU A 237 31.53 0.81 7.73
N ASN A 238 31.45 1.81 8.62
CA ASN A 238 31.46 1.62 10.08
C ASN A 238 30.06 1.41 10.70
N THR A 239 29.10 0.92 9.93
CA THR A 239 27.72 0.75 10.40
C THR A 239 27.37 -0.70 10.67
N ILE A 240 26.38 -0.92 11.53
CA ILE A 240 25.91 -2.27 11.85
C ILE A 240 25.33 -2.89 10.58
N LYS A 241 26.02 -3.93 10.09
CA LYS A 241 25.69 -4.70 8.90
C LYS A 241 24.53 -5.65 9.17
N LYS A 242 23.30 -5.13 9.11
CA LYS A 242 22.06 -5.93 9.21
C LYS A 242 21.54 -6.29 7.82
N PRO A 243 20.93 -7.46 7.62
CA PRO A 243 20.39 -7.84 6.32
C PRO A 243 19.11 -7.08 5.98
N LEU A 244 18.81 -7.00 4.68
CA LEU A 244 17.51 -6.63 4.14
C LEU A 244 16.60 -7.87 4.15
N ASN A 245 15.33 -7.73 4.53
CA ASN A 245 14.35 -8.80 4.43
C ASN A 245 13.17 -8.37 3.56
N ILE A 246 13.00 -8.99 2.38
CA ILE A 246 11.75 -8.87 1.62
C ILE A 246 10.81 -9.96 2.12
N SER A 247 9.73 -9.54 2.79
CA SER A 247 8.86 -10.49 3.51
C SER A 247 7.56 -10.82 2.78
N THR A 248 7.09 -9.88 1.97
CA THR A 248 5.86 -9.99 1.19
C THR A 248 6.17 -9.44 -0.19
N PHE A 249 5.76 -10.14 -1.24
CA PHE A 249 6.02 -9.71 -2.62
C PHE A 249 4.86 -10.12 -3.53
N ILE A 250 4.27 -9.16 -4.24
CA ILE A 250 3.20 -9.39 -5.21
C ILE A 250 3.64 -8.74 -6.52
N LEU A 251 3.71 -9.55 -7.58
CA LEU A 251 3.80 -9.03 -8.95
C LEU A 251 2.46 -9.28 -9.64
N ALA A 252 1.90 -8.25 -10.24
CA ALA A 252 0.62 -8.30 -10.93
C ALA A 252 0.71 -7.70 -12.34
N SER A 253 -0.19 -8.11 -13.22
CA SER A 253 -0.53 -7.43 -14.46
C SER A 253 -2.01 -7.06 -14.35
N THR A 254 -2.28 -5.76 -14.19
CA THR A 254 -3.59 -5.25 -13.80
C THR A 254 -4.08 -4.20 -14.78
N LYS A 255 -5.21 -4.48 -15.43
CA LYS A 255 -5.90 -3.52 -16.29
C LYS A 255 -7.14 -3.00 -15.58
N ILE A 256 -7.24 -1.68 -15.41
CA ILE A 256 -8.39 -1.00 -14.80
C ILE A 256 -8.93 0.04 -15.78
N LEU A 257 -10.24 0.09 -15.97
CA LEU A 257 -10.89 1.22 -16.64
C LEU A 257 -10.83 2.43 -15.69
N ARG A 258 -9.93 3.37 -15.99
CA ARG A 258 -9.65 4.49 -15.09
C ARG A 258 -10.49 5.73 -15.44
N PRO A 259 -11.08 6.41 -14.44
CA PRO A 259 -11.50 7.81 -14.59
C PRO A 259 -10.27 8.73 -14.75
N HIS A 260 -10.43 9.85 -15.44
CA HIS A 260 -9.40 10.87 -15.54
C HIS A 260 -10.04 12.26 -15.52
N ILE A 261 -9.99 12.89 -14.35
CA ILE A 261 -10.69 14.14 -14.08
C ILE A 261 -9.76 15.31 -14.36
N LYS A 262 -10.04 16.05 -15.43
CA LYS A 262 -9.28 17.24 -15.81
C LYS A 262 -9.96 18.50 -15.32
N ILE A 263 -9.15 19.45 -14.85
CA ILE A 263 -9.59 20.83 -14.62
C ILE A 263 -9.45 21.59 -15.94
N LYS A 264 -10.56 21.92 -16.59
CA LYS A 264 -10.59 22.56 -17.90
C LYS A 264 -10.37 24.06 -17.83
N SER A 265 -11.04 24.71 -16.89
CA SER A 265 -10.92 26.15 -16.67
C SER A 265 -11.27 26.48 -15.23
N VAL A 266 -10.67 27.57 -14.74
CA VAL A 266 -11.00 28.16 -13.45
C VAL A 266 -11.16 29.65 -13.68
N ARG A 267 -12.18 30.27 -13.07
CA ARG A 267 -12.39 31.72 -13.09
C ARG A 267 -12.72 32.20 -11.69
N ILE A 268 -12.22 33.37 -11.32
CA ILE A 268 -12.54 33.99 -10.04
C ILE A 268 -13.68 34.98 -10.29
N VAL A 269 -14.80 34.77 -9.61
CA VAL A 269 -15.92 35.73 -9.59
C VAL A 269 -15.88 36.46 -8.26
N SER A 270 -15.79 37.79 -8.32
CA SER A 270 -15.70 38.66 -7.15
C SER A 270 -16.96 39.49 -6.91
N GLU A 271 -18.04 39.22 -7.65
CA GLU A 271 -19.31 39.92 -7.51
C GLU A 271 -20.08 39.37 -6.29
N GLY A 272 -19.88 39.98 -5.12
CA GLY A 272 -20.57 39.59 -3.87
C GLY A 272 -19.74 39.82 -2.60
N LYS A 273 -20.28 39.44 -1.43
CA LYS A 273 -19.61 39.57 -0.11
C LYS A 273 -18.38 38.64 0.04
N GLU A 274 -18.35 37.51 -0.66
CA GLU A 274 -17.22 36.56 -0.67
C GLU A 274 -16.89 36.13 -2.12
N PRO A 275 -15.60 36.06 -2.50
CA PRO A 275 -15.22 35.59 -3.82
C PRO A 275 -15.49 34.10 -4.01
N ARG A 276 -15.76 33.70 -5.25
CA ARG A 276 -16.03 32.31 -5.63
C ARG A 276 -15.14 31.90 -6.80
N LEU A 277 -14.80 30.62 -6.85
CA LEU A 277 -14.20 29.99 -8.03
C LEU A 277 -15.29 29.33 -8.85
N LEU A 278 -15.41 29.70 -10.11
CA LEU A 278 -16.10 28.93 -11.12
C LEU A 278 -15.10 27.96 -11.76
N VAL A 279 -15.28 26.68 -11.46
CA VAL A 279 -14.39 25.61 -11.91
C VAL A 279 -15.15 24.73 -12.88
N LYS A 280 -14.61 24.54 -14.08
CA LYS A 280 -15.10 23.54 -15.02
C LYS A 280 -14.21 22.30 -14.96
N ILE A 281 -14.80 21.17 -14.61
CA ILE A 281 -14.11 19.87 -14.64
C ILE A 281 -14.71 18.95 -15.69
N ALA A 282 -13.91 18.02 -16.21
CA ALA A 282 -14.33 17.05 -17.21
C ALA A 282 -13.74 15.67 -16.91
N ASN A 283 -14.53 14.61 -17.04
CA ASN A 283 -14.00 13.25 -17.01
C ASN A 283 -13.61 12.81 -18.42
N THR A 284 -12.31 12.84 -18.71
CA THR A 284 -11.72 12.39 -19.98
C THR A 284 -11.30 10.91 -19.96
N GLY A 285 -11.57 10.21 -18.86
CA GLY A 285 -11.28 8.80 -18.69
C GLY A 285 -12.34 7.86 -19.26
N LYS A 286 -12.22 6.58 -18.93
CA LYS A 286 -13.08 5.49 -19.44
C LYS A 286 -14.06 4.93 -18.41
N SER A 287 -14.06 5.46 -17.19
CA SER A 287 -14.92 5.03 -16.09
C SER A 287 -15.35 6.22 -15.24
N CYS A 288 -16.40 6.07 -14.44
CA CYS A 288 -16.69 7.00 -13.35
C CYS A 288 -15.77 6.77 -12.13
N PRO A 289 -15.34 7.83 -11.41
CA PRO A 289 -14.71 7.70 -10.10
C PRO A 289 -15.66 7.15 -9.03
N ASP A 290 -15.12 6.36 -8.11
CA ASP A 290 -15.87 5.82 -6.97
C ASP A 290 -16.10 6.89 -5.89
N LYS A 291 -15.12 7.76 -5.67
CA LYS A 291 -15.21 9.00 -4.87
C LYS A 291 -14.51 10.12 -5.64
N LEU A 292 -15.05 11.33 -5.59
CA LEU A 292 -14.47 12.52 -6.21
C LEU A 292 -14.55 13.71 -5.25
N TRP A 293 -13.43 14.41 -5.12
CA TRP A 293 -13.27 15.61 -4.31
C TRP A 293 -12.62 16.71 -5.13
N LEU A 294 -13.06 17.94 -4.87
CA LEU A 294 -12.40 19.16 -5.30
C LEU A 294 -11.86 19.88 -4.07
N LEU A 295 -10.56 20.15 -4.06
CA LEU A 295 -9.85 20.73 -2.95
C LEU A 295 -9.23 22.06 -3.38
N LEU A 296 -9.42 23.10 -2.58
CA LEU A 296 -8.65 24.33 -2.66
C LEU A 296 -7.55 24.27 -1.60
N ILE A 297 -6.31 24.48 -2.03
CA ILE A 297 -5.11 24.36 -1.21
C ILE A 297 -4.39 25.70 -1.20
N ASP A 298 -4.06 26.20 -0.02
CA ASP A 298 -3.16 27.34 0.20
C ASP A 298 -1.88 26.81 0.84
N THR A 299 -0.74 26.90 0.13
CA THR A 299 0.59 26.54 0.67
C THR A 299 0.64 25.16 1.39
N GLY A 300 -0.09 24.18 0.84
CA GLY A 300 -0.17 22.82 1.38
C GLY A 300 -1.32 22.58 2.38
N ILE A 301 -2.04 23.62 2.80
CA ILE A 301 -3.19 23.55 3.70
C ILE A 301 -4.48 23.50 2.89
N ILE A 302 -5.34 22.52 3.15
CA ILE A 302 -6.67 22.44 2.54
C ILE A 302 -7.56 23.52 3.18
N VAL A 303 -7.91 24.54 2.40
CA VAL A 303 -8.74 25.68 2.85
C VAL A 303 -10.21 25.52 2.46
N SER A 304 -10.52 24.73 1.44
CA SER A 304 -11.88 24.35 1.07
C SER A 304 -11.90 22.93 0.50
N ARG A 305 -12.96 22.19 0.79
CA ARG A 305 -13.18 20.83 0.28
C ARG A 305 -14.62 20.66 -0.14
N LEU A 306 -14.83 20.10 -1.32
CA LEU A 306 -16.16 19.80 -1.84
C LEU A 306 -16.19 18.35 -2.35
N LYS A 307 -17.10 17.55 -1.80
CA LYS A 307 -17.39 16.21 -2.32
C LYS A 307 -18.27 16.37 -3.55
N LEU A 308 -17.89 15.74 -4.65
CA LEU A 308 -18.65 15.79 -5.89
C LEU A 308 -19.32 14.45 -6.17
N PRO A 309 -20.49 14.45 -6.83
CA PRO A 309 -21.07 13.21 -7.34
C PRO A 309 -20.20 12.60 -8.44
N CYS A 310 -20.46 11.33 -8.72
CA CYS A 310 -19.92 10.63 -9.89
C CYS A 310 -20.01 11.51 -11.16
N LEU A 311 -18.89 11.59 -11.89
CA LEU A 311 -18.78 12.28 -13.17
C LEU A 311 -18.56 11.21 -14.25
N LYS A 312 -19.53 10.97 -15.12
CA LYS A 312 -19.46 9.90 -16.13
C LYS A 312 -18.41 10.22 -17.19
N PRO A 313 -17.87 9.20 -17.91
CA PRO A 313 -16.97 9.44 -19.04
C PRO A 313 -17.57 10.42 -20.05
N GLY A 314 -16.81 11.44 -20.43
CA GLY A 314 -17.23 12.51 -21.34
C GLY A 314 -18.08 13.62 -20.70
N GLU A 315 -18.52 13.46 -19.46
CA GLU A 315 -19.31 14.47 -18.76
C GLU A 315 -18.42 15.64 -18.30
N GLU A 316 -18.95 16.85 -18.45
CA GLU A 316 -18.39 18.08 -17.90
C GLU A 316 -19.34 18.66 -16.86
N ARG A 317 -18.77 19.35 -15.86
CA ARG A 317 -19.57 20.00 -14.83
C ARG A 317 -18.92 21.31 -14.40
N ASP A 318 -19.74 22.35 -14.33
CA ASP A 318 -19.40 23.63 -13.73
C ASP A 318 -19.69 23.59 -12.23
N ILE A 319 -18.75 24.09 -11.44
CA ILE A 319 -18.76 23.99 -9.97
C ILE A 319 -18.41 25.35 -9.40
N GLU A 320 -19.24 25.82 -8.48
CA GLU A 320 -18.94 26.96 -7.63
C GLU A 320 -18.26 26.51 -6.34
N LEU A 321 -17.06 27.03 -6.08
CA LEU A 321 -16.35 26.81 -4.83
C LEU A 321 -16.13 28.14 -4.10
N PRO A 322 -16.81 28.39 -2.96
CA PRO A 322 -16.61 29.61 -2.19
C PRO A 322 -15.27 29.60 -1.46
N PHE A 323 -14.66 30.77 -1.29
CA PHE A 323 -13.45 30.93 -0.49
C PHE A 323 -13.37 32.31 0.18
N LYS A 324 -12.60 32.40 1.28
CA LYS A 324 -12.48 33.63 2.07
C LYS A 324 -11.77 34.74 1.28
N THR A 325 -12.27 35.97 1.37
CA THR A 325 -11.71 37.16 0.70
C THR A 325 -10.22 37.37 0.95
N GLN A 326 -9.72 37.04 2.16
CA GLN A 326 -8.30 37.15 2.52
C GLN A 326 -7.38 36.31 1.61
N LEU A 327 -7.86 35.20 1.08
CA LEU A 327 -7.10 34.31 0.20
C LEU A 327 -6.97 34.89 -1.22
N LYS A 328 -7.79 35.88 -1.60
CA LYS A 328 -7.72 36.55 -2.91
C LYS A 328 -6.38 37.25 -3.13
N ILE A 329 -5.85 37.89 -2.09
CA ILE A 329 -4.54 38.58 -2.12
C ILE A 329 -3.40 37.57 -2.37
N ARG A 330 -3.59 36.34 -1.92
CA ARG A 330 -2.64 35.22 -2.06
C ARG A 330 -3.02 34.25 -3.17
N GLN A 331 -3.81 34.67 -4.16
CA GLN A 331 -4.29 33.79 -5.24
C GLN A 331 -3.17 33.03 -5.97
N HIS A 332 -1.99 33.63 -6.09
CA HIS A 332 -0.82 33.02 -6.73
C HIS A 332 -0.24 31.82 -5.95
N LEU A 333 -0.59 31.70 -4.66
CA LEU A 333 -0.20 30.59 -3.78
C LEU A 333 -1.28 29.51 -3.70
N LEU A 334 -2.45 29.76 -4.29
CA LEU A 334 -3.55 28.82 -4.30
C LEU A 334 -3.39 27.79 -5.42
N SER A 335 -3.73 26.54 -5.10
CA SER A 335 -3.90 25.49 -6.09
C SER A 335 -5.23 24.78 -5.91
N LEU A 336 -5.77 24.35 -7.04
CA LEU A 336 -6.98 23.55 -7.10
C LEU A 336 -6.58 22.12 -7.44
N ARG A 337 -6.98 21.18 -6.59
CA ARG A 337 -6.69 19.76 -6.77
C ARG A 337 -7.99 18.98 -6.84
N THR A 338 -8.15 18.20 -7.91
CA THR A 338 -9.14 17.13 -7.94
C THR A 338 -8.49 15.87 -7.37
N VAL A 339 -9.19 15.18 -6.48
CA VAL A 339 -8.74 13.90 -5.91
C VAL A 339 -9.87 12.90 -6.10
N TRP A 340 -9.56 11.76 -6.71
CA TRP A 340 -10.57 10.74 -6.94
C TRP A 340 -10.02 9.34 -6.68
N THR A 341 -10.94 8.43 -6.39
CA THR A 341 -10.60 7.03 -6.18
C THR A 341 -11.19 6.16 -7.27
N LYS A 342 -10.47 5.09 -7.59
CA LYS A 342 -11.03 3.96 -8.34
C LYS A 342 -10.49 2.67 -7.76
N LEU A 343 -11.37 1.80 -7.31
CA LEU A 343 -11.03 0.61 -6.55
C LEU A 343 -10.16 0.98 -5.33
N SER A 344 -9.04 0.28 -5.12
CA SER A 344 -8.13 0.58 -4.00
C SER A 344 -7.19 1.76 -4.25
N ARG A 345 -7.31 2.46 -5.39
CA ARG A 345 -6.35 3.47 -5.83
C ARG A 345 -6.87 4.89 -5.71
N VAL A 346 -5.94 5.79 -5.41
CA VAL A 346 -6.16 7.24 -5.33
C VAL A 346 -5.38 7.92 -6.44
N TYR A 347 -6.03 8.87 -7.11
CA TYR A 347 -5.47 9.68 -8.17
C TYR A 347 -5.74 11.14 -7.87
N SER A 348 -4.92 12.02 -8.44
CA SER A 348 -5.12 13.45 -8.33
C SER A 348 -4.60 14.19 -9.56
N GLU A 349 -5.16 15.37 -9.78
CA GLU A 349 -4.70 16.35 -10.75
C GLU A 349 -4.77 17.73 -10.10
N GLU A 350 -3.72 18.53 -10.26
CA GLU A 350 -3.58 19.83 -9.61
C GLU A 350 -3.22 20.92 -10.61
N VAL A 351 -3.86 22.08 -10.46
CA VAL A 351 -3.60 23.29 -11.24
C VAL A 351 -3.39 24.46 -10.27
N ARG A 352 -2.28 25.19 -10.44
CA ARG A 352 -2.05 26.45 -9.71
C ARG A 352 -2.88 27.57 -10.32
N LEU A 353 -3.43 28.45 -9.48
CA LEU A 353 -4.28 29.55 -9.94
C LEU A 353 -3.49 30.69 -10.63
N VAL A 354 -2.17 30.58 -10.77
CA VAL A 354 -1.29 31.57 -11.43
C VAL A 354 -1.54 31.67 -12.95
N ASN A 355 -2.05 30.61 -13.58
CA ASN A 355 -2.21 30.51 -15.04
C ASN A 355 -3.62 30.88 -15.54
N ILE A 356 -4.39 31.62 -14.73
CA ILE A 356 -5.78 31.90 -15.04
C ILE A 356 -5.90 33.31 -15.61
N SER A 357 -6.31 33.37 -16.88
CA SER A 357 -6.73 34.62 -17.53
C SER A 357 -7.90 35.22 -16.75
N THR A 358 -7.65 36.33 -16.08
CA THR A 358 -8.67 37.24 -15.56
C THR A 358 -9.27 37.99 -16.76
N SER A 359 -10.54 37.74 -17.08
CA SER A 359 -11.34 38.60 -17.95
C SER A 359 -12.30 39.41 -17.11
#